data_AF-A0AAV4JGH5-F1
#
_entry.id   AF-A0AAV4JGH5-F1
#
_cell.length_a   1.000
_cell.length_b   1.000
_cell.length_c   1.000
_cell.angle_alpha   90.00
_cell.angle_beta   90.00
_cell.angle_gamma   90.00
#
_symmetry.space_group_name_H-M   'P 1'
#
loop_
_entity.id
_entity.type
_entity.pdbx_description
1 polymer ?
#
loop_
_entity_poly.entity_id
_entity_poly.type
_entity_poly.pdbx_seq_one_letter_code
_entity_poly.pdbx_strand_id
1 'polypeptide(L)'
;MADREGYEILFAENISADENEADEELEGEVVDLEGQDLNHPLIPEGVDPKTLILDNNNIAKLENLGKCSRLSQLSAINNHIVRMSGVETVRTLTVLSLANNSIVSIEGLNDLQQLTWLDLSSNSIKIIENLPTGGKLHYIDLSDNDISLICGLGHLKELKTLLLHNNNISSLKSALHNLPQSLTVLSLADNSLCDLNEVKRL
;
A
#
# COMPACT_ATOMS: atom_id res chain seq x y z
N MET A 1 9.76 9.34 -12.77
CA MET A 1 10.74 8.24 -12.79
C MET A 1 11.28 8.08 -11.37
N ALA A 2 10.39 7.67 -10.46
CA ALA A 2 10.70 7.19 -9.11
C ALA A 2 10.36 5.70 -9.16
N ASP A 3 11.23 4.96 -9.85
CA ASP A 3 12.25 4.07 -9.30
C ASP A 3 11.65 2.80 -8.69
N ARG A 4 11.37 1.86 -9.60
CA ARG A 4 11.22 0.43 -9.30
C ARG A 4 12.36 -0.08 -8.38
N GLU A 5 13.52 0.56 -8.42
CA GLU A 5 14.66 0.34 -7.52
C GLU A 5 14.37 0.71 -6.06
N GLY A 6 13.66 1.80 -5.77
CA GLY A 6 13.28 2.18 -4.39
C GLY A 6 12.25 1.22 -3.79
N TYR A 7 11.36 0.68 -4.62
CA TYR A 7 10.46 -0.42 -4.25
C TYR A 7 11.25 -1.70 -3.97
N GLU A 8 12.12 -2.17 -4.87
CA GLU A 8 12.93 -3.39 -4.62
C GLU A 8 13.82 -3.24 -3.39
N ILE A 9 14.41 -2.06 -3.17
CA ILE A 9 15.26 -1.79 -2.00
C ILE A 9 14.42 -1.73 -0.72
N LEU A 10 13.25 -1.09 -0.68
CA LEU A 10 12.41 -1.05 0.54
C LEU A 10 11.66 -2.35 0.80
N PHE A 11 11.28 -3.11 -0.24
CA PHE A 11 10.75 -4.46 -0.10
C PHE A 11 11.86 -5.38 0.41
N ALA A 12 13.09 -5.29 -0.12
CA ALA A 12 14.26 -6.03 0.36
C ALA A 12 14.73 -5.59 1.76
N GLU A 13 14.70 -4.31 2.09
CA GLU A 13 15.09 -3.77 3.41
C GLU A 13 14.06 -4.10 4.48
N ASN A 14 12.76 -4.16 4.15
CA ASN A 14 11.74 -4.68 5.07
C ASN A 14 11.75 -6.21 5.17
N ILE A 15 12.31 -6.92 4.19
CA ILE A 15 12.70 -8.34 4.33
C ILE A 15 13.92 -8.47 5.26
N SER A 16 14.89 -7.55 5.20
CA SER A 16 16.14 -7.61 5.98
C SER A 16 16.09 -6.97 7.37
N ALA A 17 15.06 -6.17 7.71
CA ALA A 17 14.92 -5.56 9.04
C ALA A 17 14.63 -6.58 10.17
N ASP A 18 14.48 -7.87 9.82
CA ASP A 18 14.42 -9.02 10.73
C ASP A 18 15.82 -9.64 10.93
N GLU A 19 16.89 -8.82 10.97
CA GLU A 19 18.26 -9.23 11.30
C GLU A 19 18.35 -9.68 12.77
N ASN A 20 17.78 -10.85 13.08
CA ASN A 20 18.13 -11.59 14.28
C ASN A 20 17.82 -13.10 14.28
N GLU A 21 17.54 -13.76 13.16
CA GLU A 21 17.53 -15.24 13.14
C GLU A 21 18.31 -15.80 11.96
N ALA A 22 19.14 -16.79 12.30
CA ALA A 22 20.19 -17.37 11.51
C ALA A 22 19.65 -18.24 10.37
N ASP A 23 20.47 -18.35 9.32
CA ASP A 23 20.47 -19.35 8.24
C ASP A 23 19.71 -20.66 8.59
N GLU A 24 18.40 -20.71 8.33
CA GLU A 24 17.60 -21.94 8.25
C GLU A 24 16.67 -21.86 7.01
N GLU A 25 16.83 -22.83 6.11
CA GLU A 25 16.02 -23.19 4.92
C GLU A 25 14.88 -22.25 4.49
N LEU A 26 15.14 -21.42 3.46
CA LEU A 26 14.22 -20.46 2.83
C LEU A 26 13.07 -21.07 1.99
N GLU A 27 12.84 -22.39 2.03
CA GLU A 27 11.75 -23.00 1.27
C GLU A 27 10.39 -22.66 1.93
N GLY A 28 9.62 -21.77 1.30
CA GLY A 28 8.27 -21.41 1.72
C GLY A 28 8.12 -20.09 2.49
N GLU A 29 9.19 -19.33 2.71
CA GLU A 29 9.11 -17.96 3.23
C GLU A 29 8.55 -16.99 2.17
N VAL A 30 9.08 -17.08 0.95
CA VAL A 30 8.69 -16.25 -0.20
C VAL A 30 8.12 -17.14 -1.29
N VAL A 31 6.92 -16.82 -1.75
CA VAL A 31 6.30 -17.43 -2.91
C VAL A 31 6.19 -16.39 -4.00
N ASP A 32 6.98 -16.58 -5.05
CA ASP A 32 6.99 -15.72 -6.22
C ASP A 32 6.19 -16.35 -7.37
N LEU A 33 5.09 -15.70 -7.73
CA LEU A 33 4.20 -16.07 -8.82
C LEU A 33 4.10 -14.94 -9.86
N GLU A 34 5.13 -14.08 -9.96
CA GLU A 34 5.17 -12.99 -10.93
C GLU A 34 5.07 -13.52 -12.38
N GLY A 35 4.28 -12.84 -13.23
CA GLY A 35 4.36 -13.04 -14.68
C GLY A 35 3.85 -14.40 -15.17
N GLN A 36 2.96 -15.04 -14.43
CA GLN A 36 2.45 -16.39 -14.71
C GLN A 36 1.08 -16.41 -15.42
N ASP A 37 0.63 -15.26 -15.94
CA ASP A 37 -0.67 -15.09 -16.59
C ASP A 37 -1.87 -15.50 -15.70
N LEU A 38 -1.72 -15.44 -14.37
CA LEU A 38 -2.73 -15.87 -13.41
C LEU A 38 -3.94 -14.95 -13.41
N ASN A 39 -5.15 -15.53 -13.33
CA ASN A 39 -6.39 -14.76 -13.21
C ASN A 39 -6.91 -14.67 -11.76
N HIS A 40 -6.31 -15.45 -10.86
CA HIS A 40 -6.56 -15.45 -9.43
C HIS A 40 -5.29 -15.91 -8.69
N PRO A 41 -5.11 -15.59 -7.40
CA PRO A 41 -4.02 -16.13 -6.60
C PRO A 41 -4.06 -17.66 -6.60
N LEU A 42 -2.95 -18.32 -6.97
CA LEU A 42 -2.82 -19.77 -7.05
C LEU A 42 -1.69 -20.24 -6.13
N ILE A 43 -1.93 -20.15 -4.83
CA ILE A 43 -0.97 -20.56 -3.80
C ILE A 43 -0.95 -22.11 -3.76
N PRO A 44 0.23 -22.75 -3.90
CA PRO A 44 0.31 -24.22 -3.89
C PRO A 44 -0.23 -24.82 -2.59
N GLU A 45 -0.84 -26.01 -2.69
CA GLU A 45 -1.39 -26.69 -1.52
C GLU A 45 -0.28 -27.04 -0.51
N GLY A 46 -0.53 -26.75 0.76
CA GLY A 46 0.43 -26.99 1.85
C GLY A 46 1.49 -25.90 2.04
N VAL A 47 1.48 -24.84 1.22
CA VAL A 47 2.39 -23.70 1.36
C VAL A 47 1.73 -22.56 2.16
N ASP A 48 2.43 -22.05 3.17
CA ASP A 48 2.00 -20.92 4.00
C ASP A 48 3.07 -19.83 4.01
N PRO A 49 3.09 -18.95 2.99
CA PRO A 49 4.16 -17.99 2.78
C PRO A 49 4.09 -16.81 3.74
N LYS A 50 5.27 -16.28 4.11
CA LYS A 50 5.40 -14.97 4.78
C LYS A 50 5.27 -13.83 3.78
N THR A 51 5.76 -14.03 2.56
CA THR A 51 5.74 -13.07 1.45
C THR A 51 5.16 -13.72 0.20
N LEU A 52 4.19 -13.05 -0.44
CA LEU A 52 3.57 -13.48 -1.69
C LEU A 52 3.70 -12.39 -2.75
N ILE A 53 4.33 -12.73 -3.87
CA ILE A 53 4.48 -11.84 -5.03
C ILE A 53 3.58 -12.36 -6.15
N LEU A 54 2.64 -11.53 -6.59
CA LEU A 54 1.65 -11.81 -7.64
C LEU A 54 1.76 -10.82 -8.80
N ASP A 55 2.88 -10.13 -8.91
CA ASP A 55 3.04 -9.02 -9.83
C ASP A 55 2.89 -9.47 -11.29
N ASN A 56 2.52 -8.54 -12.18
CA ASN A 56 2.47 -8.78 -13.62
C ASN A 56 1.60 -10.00 -14.01
N ASN A 57 0.41 -10.11 -13.41
CA ASN A 57 -0.58 -11.13 -13.72
C ASN A 57 -1.90 -10.47 -14.20
N ASN A 58 -2.94 -11.27 -14.40
CA ASN A 58 -4.28 -10.84 -14.81
C ASN A 58 -5.30 -10.94 -13.65
N ILE A 59 -4.84 -10.81 -12.40
CA ILE A 59 -5.67 -11.04 -11.22
C ILE A 59 -6.68 -9.90 -11.07
N ALA A 60 -7.96 -10.25 -10.98
CA ALA A 60 -9.05 -9.29 -10.75
C ALA A 60 -9.58 -9.30 -9.31
N LYS A 61 -9.28 -10.36 -8.54
CA LYS A 61 -9.81 -10.58 -7.18
C LYS A 61 -8.76 -11.23 -6.28
N LEU A 62 -8.65 -10.72 -5.06
CA LEU A 62 -7.74 -11.21 -4.02
C LEU A 62 -8.40 -12.31 -3.18
N GLU A 63 -8.74 -13.43 -3.81
CA GLU A 63 -9.38 -14.56 -3.16
C GLU A 63 -8.38 -15.57 -2.57
N ASN A 64 -8.85 -16.42 -1.65
CA ASN A 64 -8.09 -17.50 -1.02
C ASN A 64 -6.88 -17.09 -0.15
N LEU A 65 -6.62 -15.79 0.04
CA LEU A 65 -5.50 -15.31 0.85
C LEU A 65 -5.62 -15.67 2.35
N GLY A 66 -6.85 -15.77 2.87
CA GLY A 66 -7.10 -16.12 4.27
C GLY A 66 -6.67 -17.55 4.67
N LYS A 67 -6.16 -18.36 3.74
CA LYS A 67 -5.53 -19.65 4.04
C LYS A 67 -4.09 -19.50 4.52
N CYS A 68 -3.43 -18.38 4.22
CA CYS A 68 -2.04 -18.13 4.55
C CYS A 68 -1.96 -17.45 5.91
N SER A 69 -1.74 -18.24 6.96
CA SER A 69 -1.73 -17.76 8.34
C SER A 69 -0.49 -16.93 8.68
N ARG A 70 0.58 -17.09 7.90
CA ARG A 70 1.86 -16.39 8.08
C ARG A 70 2.04 -15.20 7.15
N LEU A 71 1.13 -14.99 6.20
CA LEU A 71 1.28 -13.97 5.16
C LEU A 71 1.32 -12.58 5.77
N SER A 72 2.47 -11.93 5.63
CA SER A 72 2.76 -10.61 6.21
C SER A 72 3.12 -9.57 5.15
N GLN A 73 3.52 -10.01 3.96
CA GLN A 73 3.85 -9.14 2.83
C GLN A 73 3.14 -9.63 1.57
N LEU A 74 2.41 -8.74 0.92
CA LEU A 74 1.71 -9.04 -0.33
C LEU A 74 2.03 -7.98 -1.37
N SER A 75 2.52 -8.41 -2.53
CA SER A 75 2.59 -7.60 -3.74
C SER A 75 1.68 -8.19 -4.82
N ALA A 76 0.86 -7.35 -5.44
CA ALA A 76 0.06 -7.70 -6.62
C ALA A 76 0.03 -6.52 -7.61
N ILE A 77 1.22 -5.99 -7.90
CA ILE A 77 1.43 -4.85 -8.80
C ILE A 77 1.11 -5.25 -10.24
N ASN A 78 0.67 -4.30 -11.07
CA ASN A 78 0.41 -4.53 -12.50
C ASN A 78 -0.58 -5.69 -12.73
N ASN A 79 -1.76 -5.57 -12.13
CA ASN A 79 -2.86 -6.54 -12.26
C ASN A 79 -4.15 -5.83 -12.70
N HIS A 80 -5.31 -6.48 -12.56
CA HIS A 80 -6.62 -5.96 -12.94
C HIS A 80 -7.58 -5.84 -11.74
N ILE A 81 -7.03 -5.58 -10.55
CA ILE A 81 -7.79 -5.51 -9.31
C ILE A 81 -8.61 -4.23 -9.29
N VAL A 82 -9.92 -4.36 -9.10
CA VAL A 82 -10.86 -3.22 -9.00
C VAL A 82 -11.32 -2.99 -7.55
N ARG A 83 -11.27 -4.06 -6.74
CA ARG A 83 -11.74 -4.08 -5.35
C ARG A 83 -10.70 -4.75 -4.46
N MET A 84 -10.49 -4.18 -3.28
CA MET A 84 -9.55 -4.71 -2.29
C MET A 84 -10.18 -5.81 -1.40
N SER A 85 -11.43 -6.22 -1.70
CA SER A 85 -12.08 -7.34 -1.01
C SER A 85 -11.20 -8.59 -0.99
N GLY A 86 -11.02 -9.17 0.18
CA GLY A 86 -10.14 -10.30 0.45
C GLY A 86 -8.90 -9.91 1.26
N VAL A 87 -8.43 -8.66 1.18
CA VAL A 87 -7.31 -8.16 1.99
C VAL A 87 -7.63 -8.23 3.49
N GLU A 88 -8.88 -7.97 3.87
CA GLU A 88 -9.35 -8.02 5.26
C GLU A 88 -9.18 -9.41 5.92
N THR A 89 -9.01 -10.46 5.11
CA THR A 89 -8.82 -11.82 5.60
C THR A 89 -7.40 -12.06 6.15
N VAL A 90 -6.43 -11.22 5.77
CA VAL A 90 -5.01 -11.37 6.10
C VAL A 90 -4.59 -10.35 7.13
N ARG A 91 -5.08 -10.51 8.37
CA ARG A 91 -4.85 -9.56 9.48
C ARG A 91 -3.38 -9.42 9.92
N THR A 92 -2.52 -10.31 9.44
CA THR A 92 -1.08 -10.36 9.67
C THR A 92 -0.29 -9.45 8.72
N LEU A 93 -0.92 -8.84 7.70
CA LEU A 93 -0.19 -7.98 6.76
C LEU A 93 0.46 -6.78 7.46
N THR A 94 1.72 -6.60 7.11
CA THR A 94 2.60 -5.48 7.49
C THR A 94 2.95 -4.62 6.27
N VAL A 95 3.03 -5.24 5.08
CA VAL A 95 3.31 -4.61 3.80
C VAL A 95 2.25 -5.03 2.78
N LEU A 96 1.65 -4.06 2.11
CA LEU A 96 0.70 -4.29 1.02
C LEU A 96 1.02 -3.36 -0.14
N SER A 97 1.30 -3.94 -1.31
CA SER A 97 1.39 -3.19 -2.56
C SER A 97 0.41 -3.70 -3.60
N LEU A 98 -0.48 -2.80 -4.04
CA LEU A 98 -1.44 -3.01 -5.11
C LEU A 98 -1.29 -1.92 -6.19
N ALA A 99 -0.06 -1.45 -6.40
CA ALA A 99 0.22 -0.41 -7.38
C ALA A 99 -0.17 -0.83 -8.81
N ASN A 100 -0.49 0.15 -9.65
CA ASN A 100 -0.86 -0.06 -11.05
C ASN A 100 -1.96 -1.12 -11.24
N ASN A 101 -3.11 -0.83 -10.63
CA ASN A 101 -4.33 -1.62 -10.75
C ASN A 101 -5.48 -0.69 -11.18
N SER A 102 -6.74 -1.06 -10.93
CA SER A 102 -7.92 -0.24 -11.25
C SER A 102 -8.80 -0.03 -10.02
N ILE A 103 -8.18 0.09 -8.84
CA ILE A 103 -8.87 0.26 -7.56
C ILE A 103 -9.49 1.66 -7.51
N VAL A 104 -10.77 1.73 -7.18
CA VAL A 104 -11.54 3.00 -7.14
C VAL A 104 -11.79 3.51 -5.71
N SER A 105 -11.64 2.65 -4.71
CA SER A 105 -11.91 2.96 -3.31
C SER A 105 -11.05 2.10 -2.39
N ILE A 106 -10.53 2.72 -1.33
CA ILE A 106 -9.83 2.02 -0.25
C ILE A 106 -10.87 1.28 0.59
N GLU A 107 -10.72 -0.04 0.70
CA GLU A 107 -11.59 -0.90 1.50
C GLU A 107 -10.81 -2.05 2.14
N GLY A 108 -11.42 -2.71 3.12
CA GLY A 108 -10.83 -3.89 3.75
C GLY A 108 -9.67 -3.62 4.72
N LEU A 109 -9.21 -2.37 4.89
CA LEU A 109 -8.03 -2.06 5.71
C LEU A 109 -8.30 -1.84 7.21
N ASN A 110 -9.55 -1.67 7.63
CA ASN A 110 -9.90 -1.27 9.01
C ASN A 110 -9.35 -2.20 10.10
N ASP A 111 -9.28 -3.51 9.82
CA ASP A 111 -8.83 -4.54 10.77
C ASP A 111 -7.32 -4.84 10.68
N LEU A 112 -6.58 -4.26 9.73
CA LEU A 112 -5.16 -4.52 9.51
C LEU A 112 -4.27 -3.65 10.40
N GLN A 113 -4.30 -3.93 11.70
CA GLN A 113 -3.61 -3.15 12.73
C GLN A 113 -2.08 -3.23 12.64
N GLN A 114 -1.54 -4.27 12.00
CA GLN A 114 -0.10 -4.45 11.81
C GLN A 114 0.43 -3.79 10.53
N LEU A 115 -0.44 -3.21 9.69
CA LEU A 115 -0.02 -2.61 8.43
C LEU A 115 0.88 -1.39 8.68
N THR A 116 2.07 -1.40 8.06
CA THR A 116 3.10 -0.37 8.19
C THR A 116 3.38 0.36 6.89
N TRP A 117 3.20 -0.33 5.77
CA TRP A 117 3.47 0.14 4.42
C TRP A 117 2.24 -0.16 3.55
N LEU A 118 1.62 0.88 2.97
CA LEU A 118 0.55 0.75 1.98
C LEU A 118 0.84 1.44 0.63
N ASP A 119 0.88 0.66 -0.47
CA ASP A 119 1.03 1.16 -1.85
C ASP A 119 -0.26 0.97 -2.62
N LEU A 120 -0.85 2.09 -2.99
CA LEU A 120 -2.01 2.15 -3.86
C LEU A 120 -1.76 3.13 -5.01
N SER A 121 -0.49 3.39 -5.35
CA SER A 121 -0.12 4.28 -6.46
C SER A 121 -0.66 3.76 -7.80
N SER A 122 -0.83 4.67 -8.77
CA SER A 122 -1.31 4.30 -10.11
C SER A 122 -2.64 3.52 -10.09
N ASN A 123 -3.64 4.07 -9.41
CA ASN A 123 -5.00 3.53 -9.34
C ASN A 123 -6.02 4.63 -9.73
N SER A 124 -7.30 4.45 -9.40
CA SER A 124 -8.36 5.44 -9.68
C SER A 124 -9.10 5.87 -8.41
N ILE A 125 -8.37 5.95 -7.30
CA ILE A 125 -8.90 6.32 -5.98
C ILE A 125 -9.18 7.83 -5.96
N LYS A 126 -10.34 8.21 -5.42
CA LYS A 126 -10.79 9.62 -5.37
C LYS A 126 -10.82 10.21 -3.98
N ILE A 127 -10.95 9.36 -2.97
CA ILE A 127 -11.18 9.75 -1.57
C ILE A 127 -10.25 8.92 -0.69
N ILE A 128 -9.57 9.60 0.23
CA ILE A 128 -8.77 8.95 1.27
C ILE A 128 -9.69 8.64 2.45
N GLU A 129 -10.04 7.37 2.60
CA GLU A 129 -10.92 6.85 3.64
C GLU A 129 -10.55 5.41 4.00
N ASN A 130 -11.19 4.87 5.06
CA ASN A 130 -11.06 3.46 5.46
C ASN A 130 -9.62 2.99 5.72
N LEU A 131 -8.75 3.89 6.16
CA LEU A 131 -7.40 3.54 6.62
C LEU A 131 -7.45 2.93 8.05
N PRO A 132 -6.49 2.05 8.41
CA PRO A 132 -6.47 1.38 9.71
C PRO A 132 -6.49 2.36 10.90
N THR A 133 -7.45 2.22 11.81
CA THR A 133 -7.72 3.21 12.88
C THR A 133 -6.82 3.09 14.12
N GLY A 134 -5.88 2.17 14.13
CA GLY A 134 -4.87 1.98 15.19
C GLY A 134 -3.54 1.47 14.64
N GLY A 135 -3.30 1.72 13.35
CA GLY A 135 -2.21 1.10 12.60
C GLY A 135 -0.87 1.76 12.83
N LYS A 136 0.18 0.93 12.76
CA LYS A 136 1.58 1.31 12.68
C LYS A 136 1.95 1.84 11.28
N LEU A 137 1.02 2.49 10.57
CA LEU A 137 1.27 2.96 9.21
C LEU A 137 2.31 4.09 9.25
N HIS A 138 3.47 3.83 8.67
CA HIS A 138 4.58 4.77 8.56
C HIS A 138 4.68 5.35 7.14
N TYR A 139 4.21 4.60 6.14
CA TYR A 139 4.33 4.93 4.74
C TYR A 139 3.01 4.69 4.01
N ILE A 140 2.58 5.69 3.24
CA ILE A 140 1.45 5.56 2.30
C ILE A 140 1.85 6.22 0.97
N ASP A 141 1.73 5.45 -0.11
CA ASP A 141 1.78 5.98 -1.47
C ASP A 141 0.40 5.91 -2.12
N LEU A 142 -0.11 7.08 -2.46
CA LEU A 142 -1.37 7.33 -3.16
C LEU A 142 -1.14 8.22 -4.39
N SER A 143 0.09 8.24 -4.90
CA SER A 143 0.43 8.96 -6.12
C SER A 143 -0.31 8.41 -7.33
N ASP A 144 -0.41 9.21 -8.40
CA ASP A 144 -0.98 8.75 -9.68
C ASP A 144 -2.41 8.20 -9.49
N ASN A 145 -3.25 8.98 -8.82
CA ASN A 145 -4.65 8.69 -8.52
C ASN A 145 -5.53 9.90 -8.86
N ASP A 146 -6.83 9.82 -8.57
CA ASP A 146 -7.81 10.89 -8.83
C ASP A 146 -8.19 11.68 -7.56
N ILE A 147 -7.32 11.73 -6.55
CA ILE A 147 -7.63 12.34 -5.25
C ILE A 147 -7.70 13.85 -5.40
N SER A 148 -8.78 14.46 -4.90
CA SER A 148 -8.99 15.91 -4.95
C SER A 148 -8.91 16.61 -3.60
N LEU A 149 -8.99 15.85 -2.50
CA LEU A 149 -9.04 16.37 -1.14
C LEU A 149 -8.20 15.51 -0.19
N ILE A 150 -7.39 16.17 0.62
CA ILE A 150 -6.69 15.55 1.74
C ILE A 150 -7.63 15.53 2.94
N CYS A 151 -8.08 14.35 3.34
CA CYS A 151 -8.97 14.13 4.48
C CYS A 151 -8.67 12.79 5.18
N GLY A 152 -9.16 12.61 6.40
CA GLY A 152 -9.23 11.29 7.03
C GLY A 152 -7.90 10.73 7.54
N LEU A 153 -6.79 11.49 7.46
CA LEU A 153 -5.45 11.01 7.83
C LEU A 153 -5.03 11.37 9.27
N GLY A 154 -5.78 12.25 9.95
CA GLY A 154 -5.33 12.86 11.23
C GLY A 154 -5.21 11.87 12.40
N HIS A 155 -5.76 10.67 12.25
CA HIS A 155 -5.66 9.60 13.23
C HIS A 155 -4.38 8.75 13.10
N LEU A 156 -3.66 8.82 11.98
CA LEU A 156 -2.45 8.03 11.70
C LEU A 156 -1.23 8.63 12.39
N LYS A 157 -1.08 8.37 13.69
CA LYS A 157 -0.08 9.03 14.55
C LYS A 157 1.38 8.66 14.27
N GLU A 158 1.62 7.60 13.50
CA GLU A 158 2.97 7.12 13.16
C GLU A 158 3.37 7.43 11.72
N LEU A 159 2.47 7.98 10.90
CA LEU A 159 2.73 8.22 9.47
C LEU A 159 3.87 9.22 9.28
N LYS A 160 4.92 8.81 8.57
CA LYS A 160 6.12 9.60 8.28
C LYS A 160 6.15 10.07 6.84
N THR A 161 5.71 9.23 5.92
CA THR A 161 5.75 9.50 4.48
C THR A 161 4.37 9.37 3.87
N LEU A 162 3.95 10.41 3.17
CA LEU A 162 2.72 10.46 2.39
C LEU A 162 3.03 10.99 0.99
N LEU A 163 2.87 10.14 -0.01
CA LEU A 163 3.05 10.52 -1.41
C LEU A 163 1.67 10.72 -2.06
N LEU A 164 1.45 11.93 -2.57
CA LEU A 164 0.21 12.35 -3.23
C LEU A 164 0.50 13.06 -4.55
N HIS A 165 1.68 12.85 -5.15
CA HIS A 165 1.98 13.49 -6.42
C HIS A 165 1.10 12.94 -7.55
N ASN A 166 0.96 13.71 -8.63
CA ASN A 166 0.13 13.37 -9.78
C ASN A 166 -1.31 13.00 -9.39
N ASN A 167 -1.97 13.91 -8.68
CA ASN A 167 -3.37 13.83 -8.26
C ASN A 167 -4.11 15.12 -8.63
N ASN A 168 -5.39 15.22 -8.27
CA ASN A 168 -6.26 16.36 -8.59
C ASN A 168 -6.45 17.34 -7.41
N ILE A 169 -5.48 17.45 -6.50
CA ILE A 169 -5.59 18.29 -5.30
C ILE A 169 -5.45 19.76 -5.71
N SER A 170 -6.48 20.57 -5.42
CA SER A 170 -6.50 22.00 -5.78
C SER A 170 -6.40 22.96 -4.60
N SER A 171 -6.58 22.46 -3.37
CA SER A 171 -6.45 23.25 -2.15
C SER A 171 -5.99 22.39 -0.97
N LEU A 172 -5.20 23.01 -0.09
CA LEU A 172 -4.67 22.44 1.15
C LEU A 172 -5.43 22.91 2.38
N LYS A 173 -6.56 23.62 2.22
CA LYS A 173 -7.38 24.08 3.36
C LYS A 173 -7.83 22.94 4.27
N SER A 174 -8.17 21.78 3.70
CA SER A 174 -8.53 20.59 4.50
C SER A 174 -7.31 19.94 5.14
N ALA A 175 -6.14 20.02 4.51
CA ALA A 175 -4.92 19.37 4.97
C ALA A 175 -4.47 19.86 6.35
N LEU A 176 -4.70 21.15 6.67
CA LEU A 176 -4.32 21.78 7.94
C LEU A 176 -4.81 21.04 9.20
N HIS A 177 -5.96 20.36 9.12
CA HIS A 177 -6.53 19.62 10.24
C HIS A 177 -6.52 18.10 10.02
N ASN A 178 -6.12 17.65 8.82
CA ASN A 178 -6.20 16.26 8.43
C ASN A 178 -4.83 15.58 8.30
N LEU A 179 -3.74 16.32 8.15
CA LEU A 179 -2.41 15.72 8.13
C LEU A 179 -1.96 15.31 9.54
N PRO A 180 -1.32 14.14 9.69
CA PRO A 180 -0.80 13.71 10.98
C PRO A 180 0.45 14.52 11.36
N GLN A 181 0.59 14.83 12.65
CA GLN A 181 1.73 15.60 13.18
C GLN A 181 3.08 14.88 13.05
N SER A 182 3.06 13.57 12.84
CA SER A 182 4.26 12.74 12.67
C SER A 182 4.90 12.86 11.28
N LEU A 183 4.20 13.48 10.32
CA LEU A 183 4.58 13.49 8.91
C LEU A 183 5.87 14.28 8.69
N THR A 184 6.83 13.65 8.02
CA THR A 184 8.15 14.23 7.70
C THR A 184 8.33 14.42 6.20
N VAL A 185 7.67 13.61 5.39
CA VAL A 185 7.74 13.65 3.93
C VAL A 185 6.33 13.74 3.37
N LEU A 186 6.07 14.82 2.63
CA LEU A 186 4.82 15.04 1.91
C LEU A 186 5.14 15.43 0.48
N SER A 187 4.74 14.60 -0.49
CA SER A 187 4.85 14.93 -1.91
C SER A 187 3.50 15.37 -2.47
N LEU A 188 3.46 16.59 -3.02
CA LEU A 188 2.29 17.20 -3.68
C LEU A 188 2.61 17.64 -5.11
N ALA A 189 3.71 17.15 -5.69
CA ALA A 189 4.10 17.49 -7.05
C ALA A 189 2.99 17.12 -8.04
N ASP A 190 2.94 17.82 -9.18
CA ASP A 190 2.00 17.51 -10.26
C ASP A 190 0.52 17.42 -9.81
N ASN A 191 0.13 18.30 -8.88
CA ASN A 191 -1.25 18.55 -8.50
C ASN A 191 -1.76 19.87 -9.09
N SER A 192 -3.06 20.15 -8.93
CA SER A 192 -3.72 21.35 -9.45
C SER A 192 -3.77 22.51 -8.44
N LEU A 193 -2.71 22.70 -7.65
CA LEU A 193 -2.68 23.72 -6.58
C LEU A 193 -2.71 25.15 -7.15
N CYS A 194 -3.78 25.88 -6.88
CA CYS A 194 -3.99 27.25 -7.40
C CYS A 194 -3.29 28.34 -6.57
N ASP A 195 -3.05 28.10 -5.27
CA ASP A 195 -2.43 29.06 -4.35
C ASP A 195 -1.29 28.41 -3.56
N LEU A 196 -0.05 28.70 -3.98
CA LEU A 196 1.16 28.19 -3.31
C LEU A 196 1.38 28.78 -1.91
N ASN A 197 0.66 29.85 -1.52
CA ASN A 197 0.74 30.35 -0.14
C ASN A 197 0.08 29.40 0.86
N GLU A 198 -0.79 28.49 0.41
CA GLU A 198 -1.39 27.48 1.28
C GLU A 198 -0.32 26.50 1.83
N VAL A 199 0.78 26.28 1.09
CA VAL A 199 1.90 25.43 1.52
C VAL A 199 2.60 26.00 2.76
N LYS A 200 2.68 27.33 2.90
CA LYS A 200 3.29 27.99 4.07
C LYS A 200 2.49 27.80 5.37
N ARG A 201 1.27 27.27 5.27
CA ARG A 201 0.37 27.07 6.42
C ARG A 201 0.41 25.64 6.94
N LEU A 202 0.95 24.70 6.17
CA LEU A 202 1.24 23.33 6.59
C LEU A 202 2.43 23.33 7.57
#